data_AF-D7U3R3-F1
#
_entry.id   AF-D7U3R3-F1
#
_cell.length_a   1.000
_cell.length_b   1.000
_cell.length_c   1.000
_cell.angle_alpha   90.00
_cell.angle_beta   90.00
_cell.angle_gamma   90.00
#
_symmetry.space_group_name_H-M   'P 1'
#
loop_
_entity.id
_entity.type
_entity.pdbx_description
1 polymer ?
#
loop_
_entity_poly.entity_id
_entity_poly.type
_entity_poly.pdbx_seq_one_letter_code
_entity_poly.pdbx_strand_id
1 'polypeptide(L)'
;MTLSTIPIASRISIPIPSLQNPKVLSCRSFQVKKDGSFCGPKIAAFKMSRNLEFKANSVSGDSSASVGFNVPFPSDYSEILEQAKEATELALKDKKQLMEIEFPTAGLESVPGDGEGGIEMTGSMQLIREFCDIFINPEKATRTRIFFPEANEVKFARQSAFGGASFKLDYLTKPSLFEDFGFVTKVKMADRVKPEDELFLVAYPYFNVNEMLVVEELYNEAVVNTARKLIIFNGELDRIRSGYYPPFFYPKLAALTKSLLPKMETVYYIHNFKGRKGGTLFRCYPGPWKVLRKVRNEYICLHQQEVMPSLKEVALDILPSA
;
A
#
# COMPACT_ATOMS: atom_id res chain seq x y z
N MET A 1 -13.14 -20.72 65.73
CA MET A 1 -12.40 -19.51 66.15
C MET A 1 -11.99 -18.77 64.89
N THR A 2 -12.57 -17.60 64.72
CA THR A 2 -12.23 -16.57 63.74
C THR A 2 -10.80 -16.09 63.92
N LEU A 3 -10.09 -15.81 62.82
CA LEU A 3 -9.33 -14.56 62.65
C LEU A 3 -8.98 -14.39 61.16
N SER A 4 -9.64 -13.40 60.57
CA SER A 4 -9.42 -12.83 59.26
C SER A 4 -8.23 -11.87 59.27
N THR A 5 -7.40 -11.87 58.23
CA THR A 5 -6.60 -10.69 57.86
C THR A 5 -6.43 -10.62 56.35
N ILE A 6 -7.00 -9.56 55.78
CA ILE A 6 -6.95 -9.12 54.38
C ILE A 6 -5.63 -8.37 54.16
N PRO A 7 -4.89 -8.57 53.05
CA PRO A 7 -3.88 -7.62 52.63
C PRO A 7 -4.50 -6.49 51.79
N ILE A 8 -4.19 -5.29 52.22
CA ILE A 8 -4.63 -3.98 51.75
C ILE A 8 -4.03 -3.67 50.37
N ALA A 9 -4.89 -3.22 49.45
CA ALA A 9 -4.49 -2.68 48.15
C ALA A 9 -3.73 -1.36 48.32
N SER A 10 -2.50 -1.29 47.82
CA SER A 10 -1.74 -0.04 47.70
C SER A 10 -2.30 0.79 46.54
N ARG A 11 -3.07 1.82 46.88
CA ARG A 11 -3.45 2.88 45.93
C ARG A 11 -2.24 3.77 45.67
N ILE A 12 -1.60 3.60 44.52
CA ILE A 12 -0.71 4.62 43.96
C ILE A 12 -1.59 5.60 43.18
N SER A 13 -1.79 6.78 43.75
CA SER A 13 -2.43 7.92 43.11
C SER A 13 -1.52 8.50 42.03
N ILE A 14 -1.86 8.23 40.77
CA ILE A 14 -1.26 8.88 39.60
C ILE A 14 -1.96 10.23 39.42
N PRO A 15 -1.23 11.37 39.35
CA PRO A 15 -1.85 12.66 39.10
C PRO A 15 -2.40 12.72 37.67
N ILE A 16 -3.69 13.02 37.55
CA ILE A 16 -4.36 13.33 36.30
C ILE A 16 -3.87 14.71 35.83
N PRO A 17 -3.23 14.85 34.65
CA PRO A 17 -3.02 16.18 34.08
C PRO A 17 -4.38 16.73 33.66
N SER A 18 -4.83 17.76 34.38
CA SER A 18 -6.01 18.56 34.05
C SER A 18 -5.87 19.17 32.66
N LEU A 19 -6.87 18.95 31.81
CA LEU A 19 -7.04 19.64 30.53
C LEU A 19 -6.90 21.15 30.73
N GLN A 20 -5.89 21.75 30.10
CA GLN A 20 -5.85 23.20 29.89
C GLN A 20 -6.71 23.51 28.66
N ASN A 21 -7.77 24.28 28.88
CA ASN A 21 -8.60 24.86 27.81
C ASN A 21 -7.72 25.57 26.76
N PRO A 22 -7.98 25.38 25.45
CA PRO A 22 -7.31 26.17 24.43
C PRO A 22 -7.72 27.64 24.57
N LYS A 23 -6.73 28.49 24.83
CA LYS A 23 -6.88 29.95 24.74
C LYS A 23 -7.27 30.29 23.30
N VAL A 24 -8.44 30.91 23.17
CA VAL A 24 -8.97 31.55 21.97
C VAL A 24 -7.90 32.46 21.37
N LEU A 25 -7.33 32.05 20.23
CA LEU A 25 -6.54 32.94 19.38
C LEU A 25 -7.51 33.82 18.61
N SER A 26 -7.76 34.99 19.19
CA SER A 26 -8.48 36.10 18.58
C SER A 26 -7.83 36.48 17.24
N CYS A 27 -8.63 36.38 16.18
CA CYS A 27 -8.36 36.88 14.84
C CYS A 27 -7.97 38.37 14.90
N ARG A 28 -6.70 38.70 14.62
CA ARG A 28 -6.32 40.09 14.36
C ARG A 28 -6.53 40.37 12.88
N SER A 29 -7.63 41.07 12.60
CA SER A 29 -7.92 41.71 11.32
C SER A 29 -6.85 42.75 11.02
N PHE A 30 -6.13 42.58 9.92
CA PHE A 30 -5.32 43.66 9.34
C PHE A 30 -6.26 44.61 8.58
N GLN A 31 -6.57 45.74 9.21
CA GLN A 31 -7.18 46.89 8.54
C GLN A 31 -6.14 47.58 7.66
N VAL A 32 -6.30 47.48 6.34
CA VAL A 32 -5.58 48.34 5.39
C VAL A 32 -6.36 49.65 5.26
N LYS A 33 -5.77 50.74 5.76
CA LYS A 33 -6.28 52.10 5.60
C LYS A 33 -6.23 52.50 4.12
N LYS A 34 -7.37 52.93 3.58
CA LYS A 34 -7.47 53.80 2.40
C LYS A 34 -7.15 55.22 2.85
N ASP A 35 -6.26 55.90 2.13
CA ASP A 35 -6.35 57.34 1.81
C ASP A 35 -5.19 57.75 0.88
N GLY A 36 -5.48 58.62 -0.10
CA GLY A 36 -4.47 59.44 -0.79
C GLY A 36 -4.43 59.35 -2.31
N SER A 37 -4.84 60.43 -2.99
CA SER A 37 -5.06 60.60 -4.42
C SER A 37 -3.86 61.11 -5.24
N PHE A 38 -3.85 60.72 -6.53
CA PHE A 38 -3.44 61.43 -7.77
C PHE A 38 -2.04 62.09 -7.94
N CYS A 39 -1.27 61.62 -8.94
CA CYS A 39 -0.92 62.32 -10.21
C CYS A 39 0.10 61.50 -11.05
N GLY A 40 -0.11 61.40 -12.38
CA GLY A 40 0.73 60.65 -13.35
C GLY A 40 2.03 61.36 -13.77
N PRO A 41 2.76 60.99 -14.88
CA PRO A 41 2.25 60.35 -16.11
C PRO A 41 3.12 59.23 -16.80
N LYS A 42 2.40 58.39 -17.58
CA LYS A 42 2.68 57.73 -18.90
C LYS A 42 3.95 56.89 -19.21
N ILE A 43 3.71 55.94 -20.14
CA ILE A 43 4.61 55.10 -21.01
C ILE A 43 4.76 53.66 -20.48
N ALA A 44 4.52 52.54 -21.20
CA ALA A 44 4.07 52.24 -22.57
C ALA A 44 3.28 50.91 -22.56
N ALA A 45 2.39 50.76 -23.54
CA ALA A 45 1.57 49.58 -23.75
C ALA A 45 2.40 48.41 -24.34
N PHE A 46 2.36 47.25 -23.68
CA PHE A 46 2.67 45.98 -24.34
C PHE A 46 1.36 45.29 -24.74
N LYS A 47 1.11 45.27 -26.05
CA LYS A 47 0.11 44.41 -26.69
C LYS A 47 0.52 42.96 -26.45
N MET A 48 -0.27 42.22 -25.68
CA MET A 48 -0.18 40.76 -25.66
C MET A 48 -1.29 40.21 -26.55
N SER A 49 -0.87 39.56 -27.63
CA SER A 49 -1.68 38.91 -28.63
C SER A 49 -2.61 37.86 -28.01
N ARG A 50 -3.93 38.11 -28.09
CA ARG A 50 -4.94 37.07 -27.94
C ARG A 50 -4.98 36.30 -29.25
N ASN A 51 -4.53 35.05 -29.24
CA ASN A 51 -4.96 33.97 -30.13
C ASN A 51 -4.27 32.68 -29.68
N LEU A 52 -4.91 31.95 -28.77
CA LEU A 52 -4.74 30.52 -28.63
C LEU A 52 -6.16 29.94 -28.49
N GLU A 53 -6.77 29.68 -29.65
CA GLU A 53 -7.87 28.73 -29.75
C GLU A 53 -7.35 27.37 -29.28
N PHE A 54 -7.69 26.99 -28.05
CA PHE A 54 -7.62 25.59 -27.65
C PHE A 54 -8.73 24.85 -28.41
N LYS A 55 -8.34 24.26 -29.54
CA LYS A 55 -9.21 23.38 -30.32
C LYS A 55 -9.39 22.08 -29.52
N ALA A 56 -10.47 22.04 -28.73
CA ALA A 56 -10.97 20.80 -28.16
C ALA A 56 -11.45 19.91 -29.31
N ASN A 57 -10.65 18.91 -29.68
CA ASN A 57 -11.12 17.85 -30.56
C ASN A 57 -12.02 16.93 -29.73
N SER A 58 -13.31 17.24 -29.70
CA SER A 58 -14.34 16.27 -29.30
C SER A 58 -14.44 15.23 -30.41
N VAL A 59 -13.79 14.08 -30.22
CA VAL A 59 -14.02 12.91 -31.08
C VAL A 59 -15.33 12.28 -30.64
N SER A 60 -16.39 12.63 -31.35
CA SER A 60 -17.62 11.85 -31.44
C SER A 60 -17.40 10.80 -32.53
N GLY A 61 -17.23 9.54 -32.15
CA GLY A 61 -17.12 8.43 -33.11
C GLY A 61 -17.03 7.07 -32.42
N ASP A 62 -18.05 6.25 -32.68
CA ASP A 62 -18.17 4.81 -32.51
C ASP A 62 -18.35 4.22 -31.09
N SER A 63 -19.63 4.01 -30.79
CA SER A 63 -20.21 3.20 -29.72
C SER A 63 -19.92 1.71 -29.88
N SER A 64 -18.64 1.32 -29.82
CA SER A 64 -18.20 -0.06 -29.54
C SER A 64 -16.77 -0.15 -28.98
N ALA A 65 -16.29 0.90 -28.30
CA ALA A 65 -15.09 0.83 -27.48
C ALA A 65 -15.45 0.29 -26.09
N SER A 66 -14.58 -0.54 -25.53
CA SER A 66 -14.71 -1.20 -24.23
C SER A 66 -15.41 -0.33 -23.18
N VAL A 67 -16.35 -0.90 -22.43
CA VAL A 67 -16.86 -0.29 -21.19
C VAL A 67 -15.65 -0.11 -20.28
N GLY A 68 -15.03 1.08 -20.33
CA GLY A 68 -13.81 1.37 -19.61
C GLY A 68 -14.09 1.24 -18.12
N PHE A 69 -13.41 0.32 -17.45
CA PHE A 69 -13.42 0.21 -15.99
C PHE A 69 -12.78 1.48 -15.40
N ASN A 70 -13.59 2.53 -15.25
CA ASN A 70 -13.14 3.80 -14.70
C ASN A 70 -13.42 3.85 -13.21
N VAL A 71 -12.66 3.06 -12.45
CA VAL A 71 -12.68 3.13 -10.99
C VAL A 71 -12.10 4.48 -10.55
N PRO A 72 -12.82 5.27 -9.72
CA PRO A 72 -12.33 6.54 -9.20
C PRO A 72 -11.20 6.31 -8.17
N PHE A 73 -10.35 7.32 -7.99
CA PHE A 73 -9.38 7.29 -6.89
C PHE A 73 -10.13 7.28 -5.55
N PRO A 74 -9.76 6.41 -4.59
CA PRO A 74 -10.49 6.27 -3.33
C PRO A 74 -10.42 7.54 -2.49
N SER A 75 -11.43 7.79 -1.67
CA SER A 75 -11.46 8.90 -0.73
C SER A 75 -10.86 8.54 0.64
N ASP A 76 -10.94 7.27 1.03
CA ASP A 76 -10.46 6.75 2.31
C ASP A 76 -10.02 5.27 2.23
N TYR A 77 -9.61 4.70 3.36
CA TYR A 77 -9.17 3.31 3.44
C TYR A 77 -10.32 2.29 3.28
N SER A 78 -11.55 2.63 3.64
CA SER A 78 -12.69 1.73 3.44
C SER A 78 -12.96 1.55 1.94
N GLU A 79 -12.90 2.64 1.17
CA GLU A 79 -12.97 2.57 -0.29
C GLU A 79 -11.77 1.82 -0.90
N ILE A 80 -10.55 2.02 -0.40
CA ILE A 80 -9.38 1.22 -0.83
C ILE A 80 -9.66 -0.27 -0.68
N LEU A 81 -10.13 -0.69 0.50
CA LEU A 81 -10.33 -2.10 0.81
C LEU A 81 -11.45 -2.72 -0.05
N GLU A 82 -12.55 -2.01 -0.27
CA GLU A 82 -13.64 -2.50 -1.14
C GLU A 82 -13.16 -2.59 -2.60
N GLN A 83 -12.47 -1.57 -3.12
CA GLN A 83 -11.93 -1.61 -4.48
C GLN A 83 -10.89 -2.73 -4.64
N ALA A 84 -10.01 -2.93 -3.66
CA ALA A 84 -9.03 -4.00 -3.67
C ALA A 84 -9.68 -5.39 -3.62
N LYS A 85 -10.76 -5.55 -2.84
CA LYS A 85 -11.56 -6.78 -2.77
C LYS A 85 -12.18 -7.08 -4.13
N GLU A 86 -12.91 -6.13 -4.72
CA GLU A 86 -13.54 -6.30 -6.04
C GLU A 86 -12.50 -6.63 -7.12
N ALA A 87 -11.37 -5.90 -7.14
CA ALA A 87 -10.27 -6.16 -8.06
C ALA A 87 -9.68 -7.57 -7.89
N THR A 88 -9.51 -8.02 -6.65
CA THR A 88 -9.01 -9.36 -6.34
C THR A 88 -10.00 -10.45 -6.76
N GLU A 89 -11.31 -10.26 -6.52
CA GLU A 89 -12.34 -11.19 -6.98
C GLU A 89 -12.37 -11.31 -8.51
N LEU A 90 -12.21 -10.21 -9.23
CA LEU A 90 -12.12 -10.20 -10.70
C LEU A 90 -10.85 -10.92 -11.17
N ALA A 91 -9.70 -10.66 -10.56
CA ALA A 91 -8.46 -11.36 -10.87
C ALA A 91 -8.57 -12.88 -10.61
N LEU A 92 -9.25 -13.28 -9.53
CA LEU A 92 -9.52 -14.69 -9.23
C LEU A 92 -10.45 -15.34 -10.27
N LYS A 93 -11.49 -14.64 -10.74
CA LYS A 93 -12.36 -15.10 -11.83
C LYS A 93 -11.57 -15.31 -13.13
N ASP A 94 -10.59 -14.44 -13.38
CA ASP A 94 -9.65 -14.53 -14.50
C ASP A 94 -8.49 -15.51 -14.25
N LYS A 95 -8.59 -16.33 -13.19
CA LYS A 95 -7.66 -17.40 -12.83
C LYS A 95 -6.23 -16.94 -12.54
N LYS A 96 -6.04 -15.66 -12.16
CA LYS A 96 -4.75 -15.16 -11.68
C LYS A 96 -4.38 -15.89 -10.38
N GLN A 97 -3.13 -16.35 -10.27
CA GLN A 97 -2.66 -17.12 -9.11
C GLN A 97 -1.76 -16.33 -8.18
N LEU A 98 -0.97 -15.41 -8.73
CA LEU A 98 -0.01 -14.58 -8.01
C LEU A 98 -0.44 -13.13 -8.15
N MET A 99 -0.76 -12.49 -7.04
CA MET A 99 -1.36 -11.16 -7.01
C MET A 99 -0.61 -10.23 -6.06
N GLU A 100 -0.58 -8.95 -6.40
CA GLU A 100 0.00 -7.88 -5.59
C GLU A 100 -1.05 -6.83 -5.26
N ILE A 101 -1.14 -6.49 -3.98
CA ILE A 101 -1.88 -5.35 -3.45
C ILE A 101 -0.87 -4.44 -2.76
N GLU A 102 -0.79 -3.18 -3.18
CA GLU A 102 0.16 -2.21 -2.62
C GLU A 102 -0.54 -0.85 -2.47
N PHE A 103 -0.52 -0.26 -1.28
CA PHE A 103 -0.96 1.11 -1.08
C PHE A 103 -0.37 1.71 0.21
N PRO A 104 -0.30 3.05 0.32
CA PRO A 104 0.30 3.70 1.48
C PRO A 104 -0.43 3.38 2.78
N THR A 105 0.30 3.12 3.86
CA THR A 105 -0.26 2.78 5.19
C THR A 105 -0.22 3.92 6.19
N ALA A 106 0.59 4.97 5.93
CA ALA A 106 0.73 6.15 6.78
C ALA A 106 -0.24 7.30 6.41
N GLY A 107 -1.26 7.02 5.60
CA GLY A 107 -2.25 7.97 5.08
C GLY A 107 -2.33 7.92 3.55
N LEU A 108 -3.52 8.17 2.99
CA LEU A 108 -3.76 8.05 1.54
C LEU A 108 -2.85 8.96 0.68
N GLU A 109 -2.41 10.10 1.23
CA GLU A 109 -1.50 11.04 0.55
C GLU A 109 -0.03 10.83 0.94
N SER A 110 0.27 9.90 1.84
CA SER A 110 1.65 9.65 2.27
C SER A 110 2.43 9.02 1.11
N VAL A 111 3.72 9.32 1.04
CA VAL A 111 4.63 8.61 0.13
C VAL A 111 5.41 7.55 0.89
N PRO A 112 6.00 6.56 0.19
CA PRO A 112 6.84 5.56 0.85
C PRO A 112 7.95 6.22 1.69
N GLY A 113 8.06 5.80 2.95
CA GLY A 113 9.03 6.32 3.92
C GLY A 113 8.57 7.56 4.70
N ASP A 114 7.33 8.02 4.53
CA ASP A 114 6.74 9.05 5.40
C ASP A 114 6.33 8.50 6.77
N GLY A 115 6.00 7.21 6.83
CA GLY A 115 5.77 6.51 8.09
C GLY A 115 7.08 6.03 8.70
N GLU A 116 7.05 5.78 10.00
CA GLU A 116 8.08 4.99 10.65
C GLU A 116 7.84 3.51 10.31
N GLY A 117 8.88 2.77 9.92
CA GLY A 117 8.73 1.39 9.43
C GLY A 117 7.92 0.48 10.37
N GLY A 118 8.07 0.62 11.70
CA GLY A 118 7.27 -0.13 12.68
C GLY A 118 5.77 0.23 12.68
N ILE A 119 5.45 1.50 12.45
CA ILE A 119 4.06 1.99 12.34
C ILE A 119 3.46 1.51 11.01
N GLU A 120 4.21 1.55 9.92
CA GLU A 120 3.76 1.08 8.60
C GLU A 120 3.46 -0.43 8.61
N MET A 121 4.31 -1.24 9.25
CA MET A 121 4.07 -2.69 9.41
C MET A 121 2.82 -2.96 10.26
N THR A 122 2.65 -2.25 11.37
CA THR A 122 1.46 -2.38 12.22
C THR A 122 0.17 -1.95 11.49
N GLY A 123 0.23 -0.85 10.74
CA GLY A 123 -0.87 -0.38 9.90
C GLY A 123 -1.20 -1.38 8.79
N SER A 124 -0.19 -1.93 8.12
CA SER A 124 -0.36 -2.98 7.12
C SER A 124 -1.02 -4.22 7.70
N MET A 125 -0.63 -4.66 8.91
CA MET A 125 -1.25 -5.77 9.62
C MET A 125 -2.76 -5.53 9.87
N GLN A 126 -3.14 -4.33 10.30
CA GLN A 126 -4.54 -3.96 10.52
C GLN A 126 -5.33 -3.97 9.21
N LEU A 127 -4.78 -3.36 8.15
CA LEU A 127 -5.41 -3.31 6.83
C LEU A 127 -5.57 -4.70 6.21
N ILE A 128 -4.59 -5.59 6.38
CA ILE A 128 -4.69 -6.99 5.96
C ILE A 128 -5.82 -7.69 6.71
N ARG A 129 -5.99 -7.41 8.02
CA ARG A 129 -7.08 -8.00 8.78
C ARG A 129 -8.44 -7.55 8.24
N GLU A 130 -8.61 -6.25 8.06
CA GLU A 130 -9.85 -5.66 7.54
C GLU A 130 -10.16 -6.16 6.12
N PHE A 131 -9.13 -6.22 5.25
CA PHE A 131 -9.24 -6.82 3.93
C PHE A 131 -9.72 -8.27 4.01
N CYS A 132 -9.10 -9.09 4.87
CA CYS A 132 -9.48 -10.49 5.05
C CYS A 132 -10.92 -10.64 5.55
N ASP A 133 -11.40 -9.77 6.44
CA ASP A 133 -12.76 -9.83 6.98
C ASP A 133 -13.83 -9.56 5.91
N ILE A 134 -13.53 -8.71 4.91
CA ILE A 134 -14.47 -8.40 3.81
C ILE A 134 -14.32 -9.34 2.60
N PHE A 135 -13.13 -9.89 2.39
CA PHE A 135 -12.80 -10.70 1.21
C PHE A 135 -12.96 -12.21 1.45
N ILE A 136 -12.66 -12.69 2.66
CA ILE A 136 -12.65 -14.12 2.96
C ILE A 136 -13.94 -14.54 3.65
N ASN A 137 -14.71 -15.39 2.97
CA ASN A 137 -15.87 -16.04 3.58
C ASN A 137 -15.45 -16.80 4.86
N PRO A 138 -16.25 -16.75 5.95
CA PRO A 138 -15.90 -17.42 7.21
C PRO A 138 -15.57 -18.91 7.07
N GLU A 139 -16.23 -19.61 6.14
CA GLU A 139 -15.96 -21.03 5.84
C GLU A 139 -14.56 -21.28 5.26
N LYS A 140 -14.02 -20.29 4.53
CA LYS A 140 -12.69 -20.34 3.91
C LYS A 140 -11.60 -19.76 4.82
N ALA A 141 -11.95 -19.12 5.94
CA ALA A 141 -10.96 -18.56 6.87
C ALA A 141 -9.98 -19.62 7.38
N THR A 142 -10.47 -20.83 7.68
CA THR A 142 -9.64 -21.97 8.12
C THR A 142 -8.78 -22.59 7.00
N ARG A 143 -9.08 -22.25 5.73
CA ARG A 143 -8.32 -22.64 4.53
C ARG A 143 -7.43 -21.52 4.01
N THR A 144 -7.41 -20.38 4.70
CA THR A 144 -6.58 -19.23 4.37
C THR A 144 -5.44 -19.15 5.36
N ARG A 145 -4.21 -19.09 4.85
CA ARG A 145 -3.01 -18.96 5.67
C ARG A 145 -2.30 -17.65 5.38
N ILE A 146 -2.03 -16.92 6.46
CA ILE A 146 -1.35 -15.63 6.43
C ILE A 146 0.08 -15.83 6.93
N PHE A 147 1.04 -15.47 6.09
CA PHE A 147 2.46 -15.49 6.40
C PHE A 147 2.92 -14.09 6.77
N PHE A 148 3.42 -13.94 8.00
CA PHE A 148 4.11 -12.74 8.45
C PHE A 148 5.63 -12.85 8.19
N PRO A 149 6.39 -11.75 8.24
CA PRO A 149 7.83 -11.80 8.06
C PRO A 149 8.49 -12.79 9.03
N GLU A 150 8.22 -12.64 10.33
CA GLU A 150 8.90 -13.40 11.38
C GLU A 150 7.96 -13.98 12.44
N ALA A 151 8.48 -14.92 13.25
CA ALA A 151 7.73 -15.57 14.32
C ALA A 151 7.23 -14.60 15.42
N ASN A 152 7.97 -13.52 15.68
CA ASN A 152 7.55 -12.52 16.67
C ASN A 152 6.34 -11.71 16.17
N GLU A 153 6.31 -11.37 14.88
CA GLU A 153 5.17 -10.74 14.22
C GLU A 153 3.92 -11.61 14.31
N VAL A 154 4.05 -12.95 14.15
CA VAL A 154 2.91 -13.87 14.34
C VAL A 154 2.37 -13.82 15.76
N LYS A 155 3.25 -13.79 16.77
CA LYS A 155 2.82 -13.71 18.18
C LYS A 155 2.09 -12.39 18.42
N PHE A 156 2.65 -11.29 17.94
CA PHE A 156 2.04 -9.98 18.04
C PHE A 156 0.68 -9.94 17.34
N ALA A 157 0.59 -10.39 16.09
CA ALA A 157 -0.64 -10.47 15.31
C ALA A 157 -1.75 -11.26 16.03
N ARG A 158 -1.42 -12.41 16.62
CA ARG A 158 -2.38 -13.22 17.40
C ARG A 158 -2.90 -12.50 18.65
N GLN A 159 -2.08 -11.65 19.26
CA GLN A 159 -2.44 -10.89 20.46
C GLN A 159 -3.15 -9.58 20.12
N SER A 160 -2.97 -9.05 18.91
CA SER A 160 -3.52 -7.79 18.44
C SER A 160 -4.61 -8.00 17.38
N ALA A 161 -4.34 -7.69 16.11
CA ALA A 161 -5.32 -7.59 15.03
C ALA A 161 -6.03 -8.92 14.69
N PHE A 162 -5.36 -10.05 14.90
CA PHE A 162 -5.88 -11.39 14.59
C PHE A 162 -6.38 -12.14 15.83
N GLY A 163 -6.54 -11.46 16.97
CA GLY A 163 -7.19 -12.02 18.15
C GLY A 163 -8.60 -12.53 17.82
N GLY A 164 -8.88 -13.79 18.16
CA GLY A 164 -10.19 -14.42 17.91
C GLY A 164 -10.50 -14.76 16.45
N ALA A 165 -9.56 -14.55 15.51
CA ALA A 165 -9.75 -14.92 14.11
C ALA A 165 -9.51 -16.41 13.86
N SER A 166 -10.26 -16.99 12.93
CA SER A 166 -10.08 -18.39 12.50
C SER A 166 -8.96 -18.60 11.47
N PHE A 167 -8.24 -17.53 11.09
CA PHE A 167 -7.16 -17.58 10.11
C PHE A 167 -5.95 -18.37 10.63
N LYS A 168 -5.31 -19.14 9.74
CA LYS A 168 -4.04 -19.79 10.05
C LYS A 168 -2.91 -18.78 9.93
N LEU A 169 -2.19 -18.50 11.01
CA LEU A 169 -1.04 -17.58 10.98
C LEU A 169 0.27 -18.35 11.07
N ASP A 170 1.19 -18.06 10.16
CA ASP A 170 2.54 -18.62 10.06
C ASP A 170 3.53 -17.50 9.67
N TYR A 171 4.80 -17.82 9.50
CA TYR A 171 5.85 -16.84 9.19
C TYR A 171 6.83 -17.33 8.13
N LEU A 172 7.49 -16.40 7.43
CA LEU A 172 8.45 -16.69 6.37
C LEU A 172 9.82 -17.10 6.94
N THR A 173 10.40 -16.25 7.80
CA THR A 173 11.76 -16.43 8.34
C THR A 173 11.73 -16.67 9.85
N LYS A 174 12.58 -17.57 10.35
CA LYS A 174 12.78 -17.65 11.81
C LYS A 174 13.67 -16.47 12.21
N PRO A 175 13.37 -15.77 13.32
CA PRO A 175 14.32 -14.84 13.89
C PRO A 175 15.48 -15.68 14.42
N SER A 176 16.57 -15.69 13.68
CA SER A 176 17.71 -16.53 14.02
C SER A 176 18.92 -15.64 14.25
N LEU A 177 19.07 -15.18 15.48
CA LEU A 177 20.35 -14.72 16.04
C LEU A 177 21.51 -15.74 15.85
N PHE A 178 21.22 -16.96 15.39
CA PHE A 178 22.16 -18.02 15.05
C PHE A 178 22.25 -18.36 13.55
N GLU A 179 21.39 -17.84 12.67
CA GLU A 179 21.52 -18.09 11.21
C GLU A 179 22.72 -17.34 10.61
N ASP A 180 23.16 -16.24 11.23
CA ASP A 180 24.42 -15.56 10.91
C ASP A 180 25.66 -16.43 11.22
N PHE A 181 25.51 -17.56 11.93
CA PHE A 181 26.60 -18.46 12.32
C PHE A 181 26.57 -19.86 11.66
N GLY A 182 25.81 -20.03 10.58
CA GLY A 182 26.04 -21.16 9.66
C GLY A 182 25.65 -22.56 10.17
N PHE A 183 24.79 -22.66 11.18
CA PHE A 183 24.27 -23.93 11.66
C PHE A 183 22.73 -23.94 11.74
N VAL A 184 22.14 -24.95 11.09
CA VAL A 184 20.85 -25.63 11.37
C VAL A 184 19.68 -25.43 10.36
N THR A 185 19.12 -26.59 9.99
CA THR A 185 17.94 -26.96 9.19
C THR A 185 17.02 -25.86 8.66
N LYS A 186 17.14 -25.60 7.36
CA LYS A 186 16.15 -24.88 6.54
C LYS A 186 14.82 -25.66 6.54
N VAL A 187 13.84 -25.20 7.31
CA VAL A 187 12.46 -25.73 7.24
C VAL A 187 11.88 -25.30 5.89
N LYS A 188 11.54 -26.26 5.02
CA LYS A 188 10.99 -25.94 3.70
C LYS A 188 9.58 -25.36 3.84
N MET A 189 9.21 -24.47 2.94
CA MET A 189 7.84 -23.91 2.94
C MET A 189 6.78 -25.00 2.71
N ALA A 190 7.09 -26.01 1.89
CA ALA A 190 6.25 -27.19 1.71
C ALA A 190 5.85 -27.88 3.04
N ASP A 191 6.72 -27.90 4.05
CA ASP A 191 6.45 -28.56 5.33
C ASP A 191 5.49 -27.75 6.23
N ARG A 192 5.32 -26.45 5.94
CA ARG A 192 4.46 -25.52 6.70
C ARG A 192 3.06 -25.40 6.11
N VAL A 193 2.96 -25.55 4.80
CA VAL A 193 1.70 -25.56 4.07
C VAL A 193 0.98 -26.89 4.28
N LYS A 194 -0.33 -26.83 4.44
CA LYS A 194 -1.17 -28.03 4.53
C LYS A 194 -1.98 -28.26 3.25
N PRO A 195 -2.35 -29.51 2.92
CA PRO A 195 -3.13 -29.83 1.73
C PRO A 195 -4.41 -29.00 1.58
N GLU A 196 -5.11 -28.75 2.70
CA GLU A 196 -6.38 -28.03 2.74
C GLU A 196 -6.27 -26.50 2.62
N ASP A 197 -5.04 -25.95 2.60
CA ASP A 197 -4.86 -24.51 2.38
C ASP A 197 -5.19 -24.17 0.90
N GLU A 198 -6.04 -23.18 0.69
CA GLU A 198 -6.51 -22.74 -0.64
C GLU A 198 -5.92 -21.38 -1.03
N LEU A 199 -5.73 -20.49 -0.05
CA LEU A 199 -5.22 -19.14 -0.24
C LEU A 199 -4.07 -18.86 0.72
N PHE A 200 -2.99 -18.30 0.18
CA PHE A 200 -1.89 -17.74 0.93
C PHE A 200 -1.90 -16.23 0.80
N LEU A 201 -1.79 -15.54 1.93
CA LEU A 201 -1.56 -14.09 1.97
C LEU A 201 -0.22 -13.85 2.65
N VAL A 202 0.67 -13.11 2.00
CA VAL A 202 1.97 -12.73 2.55
C VAL A 202 1.92 -11.27 2.95
N ALA A 203 2.11 -11.04 4.25
CA ALA A 203 2.08 -9.73 4.85
C ALA A 203 3.46 -9.07 4.77
N TYR A 204 3.54 -7.96 4.02
CA TYR A 204 4.65 -7.01 4.00
C TYR A 204 6.08 -7.60 4.04
N PRO A 205 6.47 -8.45 3.06
CA PRO A 205 7.76 -9.14 3.04
C PRO A 205 8.93 -8.24 2.59
N TYR A 206 9.12 -7.05 3.19
CA TYR A 206 10.12 -6.08 2.78
C TYR A 206 11.19 -5.74 3.84
N PHE A 207 11.06 -6.25 5.06
CA PHE A 207 12.00 -5.92 6.14
C PHE A 207 13.35 -6.59 5.89
N ASN A 208 13.33 -7.87 5.52
CA ASN A 208 14.51 -8.65 5.17
C ASN A 208 14.45 -9.14 3.72
N VAL A 209 15.56 -8.95 2.97
CA VAL A 209 15.70 -9.43 1.59
C VAL A 209 15.44 -10.94 1.44
N ASN A 210 15.68 -11.73 2.49
CA ASN A 210 15.44 -13.16 2.47
C ASN A 210 13.95 -13.52 2.46
N GLU A 211 13.07 -12.64 2.97
CA GLU A 211 11.61 -12.87 3.00
C GLU A 211 11.09 -13.09 1.59
N MET A 212 11.44 -12.21 0.64
CA MET A 212 11.03 -12.35 -0.76
C MET A 212 11.57 -13.61 -1.45
N LEU A 213 12.74 -14.11 -1.02
CA LEU A 213 13.26 -15.39 -1.52
C LEU A 213 12.42 -16.57 -1.01
N VAL A 214 11.96 -16.50 0.24
CA VAL A 214 11.04 -17.50 0.81
C VAL A 214 9.66 -17.42 0.14
N VAL A 215 9.20 -16.23 -0.25
CA VAL A 215 7.96 -16.06 -1.03
C VAL A 215 8.06 -16.73 -2.39
N GLU A 216 9.20 -16.62 -3.08
CA GLU A 216 9.44 -17.35 -4.32
C GLU A 216 9.44 -18.87 -4.10
N GLU A 217 10.07 -19.36 -3.04
CA GLU A 217 10.03 -20.79 -2.64
C GLU A 217 8.59 -21.26 -2.39
N LEU A 218 7.82 -20.51 -1.60
CA LEU A 218 6.41 -20.79 -1.33
C LEU A 218 5.59 -20.85 -2.62
N TYR A 219 5.78 -19.89 -3.53
CA TYR A 219 5.08 -19.87 -4.82
C TYR A 219 5.40 -21.13 -5.63
N ASN A 220 6.68 -21.45 -5.80
CA ASN A 220 7.11 -22.57 -6.62
C ASN A 220 6.71 -23.94 -6.03
N GLU A 221 6.76 -24.11 -4.71
CA GLU A 221 6.49 -25.38 -4.06
C GLU A 221 5.00 -25.62 -3.78
N ALA A 222 4.25 -24.58 -3.41
CA ALA A 222 2.89 -24.73 -2.91
C ALA A 222 1.80 -24.20 -3.86
N VAL A 223 2.13 -23.32 -4.80
CA VAL A 223 1.14 -22.60 -5.63
C VAL A 223 1.19 -23.03 -7.08
N VAL A 224 2.38 -23.05 -7.67
CA VAL A 224 2.59 -23.47 -9.07
C VAL A 224 2.00 -24.87 -9.30
N ASN A 225 1.30 -25.04 -10.42
CA ASN A 225 0.61 -26.29 -10.80
C ASN A 225 -0.50 -26.76 -9.84
N THR A 226 -0.95 -25.90 -8.91
CA THR A 226 -2.10 -26.20 -8.03
C THR A 226 -3.25 -25.24 -8.30
N ALA A 227 -4.39 -25.44 -7.63
CA ALA A 227 -5.49 -24.48 -7.64
C ALA A 227 -5.27 -23.30 -6.67
N ARG A 228 -4.24 -23.36 -5.82
CA ARG A 228 -3.99 -22.37 -4.76
C ARG A 228 -3.63 -21.00 -5.32
N LYS A 229 -3.78 -19.99 -4.48
CA LYS A 229 -3.58 -18.58 -4.79
C LYS A 229 -2.62 -17.95 -3.78
N LEU A 230 -1.85 -16.95 -4.22
CA LEU A 230 -0.89 -16.20 -3.41
C LEU A 230 -1.11 -14.71 -3.63
N ILE A 231 -1.38 -13.99 -2.54
CA ILE A 231 -1.50 -12.53 -2.52
C ILE A 231 -0.33 -11.98 -1.70
N ILE A 232 0.43 -11.05 -2.26
CA ILE A 232 1.42 -10.26 -1.53
C ILE A 232 0.79 -8.90 -1.21
N PHE A 233 0.81 -8.52 0.06
CA PHE A 233 0.17 -7.30 0.54
C PHE A 233 1.23 -6.34 1.09
N ASN A 234 1.32 -5.13 0.52
CA ASN A 234 2.26 -4.07 0.88
C ASN A 234 3.71 -4.58 0.94
N GLY A 235 4.21 -5.15 -0.15
CA GLY A 235 5.51 -5.81 -0.20
C GLY A 235 6.69 -4.94 -0.62
N GLU A 236 6.50 -3.64 -0.88
CA GLU A 236 7.54 -2.71 -1.37
C GLU A 236 8.34 -3.25 -2.57
N LEU A 237 7.66 -3.97 -3.46
CA LEU A 237 8.31 -4.73 -4.53
C LEU A 237 9.02 -3.84 -5.55
N ASP A 238 8.67 -2.56 -5.57
CA ASP A 238 9.33 -1.56 -6.39
C ASP A 238 10.80 -1.33 -6.01
N ARG A 239 11.22 -1.62 -4.77
CA ARG A 239 12.65 -1.63 -4.41
C ARG A 239 13.40 -2.67 -5.23
N ILE A 240 12.80 -3.83 -5.44
CA ILE A 240 13.39 -4.89 -6.27
C ILE A 240 13.28 -4.53 -7.75
N ARG A 241 12.12 -4.04 -8.24
CA ARG A 241 11.92 -3.66 -9.65
C ARG A 241 12.81 -2.52 -10.12
N SER A 242 13.06 -1.54 -9.25
CA SER A 242 13.88 -0.35 -9.55
C SER A 242 15.38 -0.61 -9.51
N GLY A 243 15.81 -1.80 -9.06
CA GLY A 243 17.22 -2.13 -8.90
C GLY A 243 17.87 -1.47 -7.68
N TYR A 244 17.09 -1.16 -6.64
CA TYR A 244 17.60 -0.65 -5.36
C TYR A 244 18.69 -1.58 -4.77
N TYR A 245 18.52 -2.89 -4.95
CA TYR A 245 19.50 -3.90 -4.56
C TYR A 245 20.43 -4.22 -5.74
N PRO A 246 21.72 -3.83 -5.69
CA PRO A 246 22.62 -4.05 -6.81
C PRO A 246 22.81 -5.56 -7.09
N PRO A 247 22.66 -6.04 -8.35
CA PRO A 247 22.73 -7.47 -8.67
C PRO A 247 24.02 -8.17 -8.27
N PHE A 248 25.15 -7.44 -8.23
CA PHE A 248 26.44 -8.00 -7.82
C PHE A 248 26.44 -8.46 -6.35
N PHE A 249 25.77 -7.72 -5.46
CA PHE A 249 25.68 -8.05 -4.05
C PHE A 249 24.47 -8.93 -3.73
N TYR A 250 23.38 -8.79 -4.50
CA TYR A 250 22.12 -9.50 -4.28
C TYR A 250 21.65 -10.27 -5.53
N PRO A 251 22.43 -11.25 -6.02
CA PRO A 251 22.12 -11.94 -7.28
C PRO A 251 20.80 -12.72 -7.23
N LYS A 252 20.44 -13.26 -6.06
CA LYS A 252 19.16 -13.97 -5.86
C LYS A 252 17.96 -13.02 -5.96
N LEU A 253 18.04 -11.83 -5.38
CA LEU A 253 16.99 -10.82 -5.54
C LEU A 253 16.89 -10.32 -6.97
N ALA A 254 18.03 -10.11 -7.63
CA ALA A 254 18.03 -9.73 -9.04
C ALA A 254 17.38 -10.80 -9.92
N ALA A 255 17.50 -12.09 -9.57
CA ALA A 255 16.81 -13.16 -10.27
C ALA A 255 15.28 -13.05 -10.15
N LEU A 256 14.73 -12.57 -9.02
CA LEU A 256 13.28 -12.37 -8.83
C LEU A 256 12.66 -11.46 -9.90
N THR A 257 13.40 -10.46 -10.37
CA THR A 257 12.95 -9.55 -11.44
C THR A 257 12.70 -10.28 -12.77
N LYS A 258 13.29 -11.46 -12.95
CA LYS A 258 13.16 -12.30 -14.14
C LYS A 258 12.28 -13.54 -13.90
N SER A 259 12.12 -13.99 -12.65
CA SER A 259 11.41 -15.23 -12.32
C SER A 259 10.01 -15.01 -11.75
N LEU A 260 9.90 -14.40 -10.56
CA LEU A 260 8.65 -14.26 -9.80
C LEU A 260 7.87 -13.02 -10.23
N LEU A 261 8.51 -11.84 -10.23
CA LEU A 261 7.82 -10.56 -10.42
C LEU A 261 7.09 -10.46 -11.77
N PRO A 262 7.62 -10.94 -12.90
CA PRO A 262 6.90 -10.91 -14.18
C PRO A 262 5.64 -11.78 -14.24
N LYS A 263 5.49 -12.74 -13.32
CA LYS A 263 4.31 -13.63 -13.26
C LYS A 263 3.18 -13.07 -12.40
N MET A 264 3.46 -11.97 -11.69
CA MET A 264 2.54 -11.39 -10.73
C MET A 264 1.59 -10.40 -11.39
N GLU A 265 0.32 -10.49 -11.03
CA GLU A 265 -0.68 -9.53 -11.43
C GLU A 265 -0.85 -8.48 -10.34
N THR A 266 -0.56 -7.22 -10.63
CA THR A 266 -0.87 -6.13 -9.71
C THR A 266 -2.37 -5.85 -9.75
N VAL A 267 -3.09 -6.28 -8.72
CA VAL A 267 -4.55 -6.18 -8.66
C VAL A 267 -5.03 -4.83 -8.14
N TYR A 268 -4.30 -4.26 -7.18
CA TYR A 268 -4.60 -2.94 -6.64
C TYR A 268 -3.30 -2.23 -6.26
N TYR A 269 -3.14 -0.99 -6.68
CA TYR A 269 -1.87 -0.27 -6.50
C TYR A 269 -2.07 1.23 -6.35
N ILE A 270 -1.45 1.81 -5.33
CA ILE A 270 -1.32 3.26 -5.13
C ILE A 270 0.13 3.58 -4.78
N HIS A 271 0.76 4.46 -5.56
CA HIS A 271 2.07 5.02 -5.25
C HIS A 271 2.08 6.53 -5.46
N ASN A 272 2.34 7.27 -4.38
CA ASN A 272 2.35 8.72 -4.39
C ASN A 272 3.76 9.27 -4.65
N PHE A 273 3.84 10.32 -5.45
CA PHE A 273 5.07 11.03 -5.79
C PHE A 273 5.06 12.43 -5.16
N LYS A 274 6.14 12.79 -4.46
CA LYS A 274 6.35 14.14 -3.92
C LYS A 274 6.86 15.11 -4.97
N GLY A 275 6.74 16.40 -4.64
CA GLY A 275 7.35 17.50 -5.36
C GLY A 275 6.34 18.47 -5.96
N ARG A 276 6.84 19.52 -6.60
CA ARG A 276 6.00 20.59 -7.18
C ARG A 276 5.02 20.08 -8.24
N LYS A 277 5.40 19.01 -8.94
CA LYS A 277 4.59 18.31 -9.94
C LYS A 277 4.19 16.91 -9.48
N GLY A 278 4.04 16.71 -8.17
CA GLY A 278 3.61 15.44 -7.58
C GLY A 278 2.32 14.89 -8.17
N GLY A 279 2.06 13.62 -7.90
CA GLY A 279 0.93 12.88 -8.41
C GLY A 279 0.90 11.46 -7.86
N THR A 280 0.05 10.62 -8.41
CA THR A 280 -0.18 9.27 -7.92
C THR A 280 -0.24 8.29 -9.09
N LEU A 281 0.56 7.24 -9.05
CA LEU A 281 0.37 6.08 -9.92
C LEU A 281 -0.68 5.19 -9.28
N PHE A 282 -1.76 4.91 -10.01
CA PHE A 282 -2.92 4.18 -9.54
C PHE A 282 -3.28 3.04 -10.49
N ARG A 283 -3.64 1.89 -9.94
CA ARG A 283 -4.26 0.79 -10.67
C ARG A 283 -5.32 0.10 -9.82
N CYS A 284 -6.44 -0.22 -10.47
CA CYS A 284 -7.47 -1.11 -9.94
C CYS A 284 -7.85 -2.09 -11.05
N TYR A 285 -7.53 -3.38 -10.89
CA TYR A 285 -7.78 -4.42 -11.88
C TYR A 285 -9.29 -4.57 -12.18
N PRO A 286 -9.70 -4.80 -13.44
CA PRO A 286 -8.89 -5.00 -14.66
C PRO A 286 -8.52 -3.70 -15.39
N GLY A 287 -8.71 -2.53 -14.77
CA GLY A 287 -8.41 -1.24 -15.38
C GLY A 287 -6.92 -1.00 -15.67
N PRO A 288 -6.61 -0.04 -16.56
CA PRO A 288 -5.24 0.31 -16.92
C PRO A 288 -4.53 1.01 -15.75
N TRP A 289 -3.21 1.11 -15.86
CA TRP A 289 -2.42 2.00 -15.02
C TRP A 289 -2.74 3.45 -15.36
N LYS A 290 -2.96 4.27 -14.34
CA LYS A 290 -3.26 5.70 -14.47
C LYS A 290 -2.27 6.52 -13.67
N VAL A 291 -1.77 7.60 -14.25
CA VAL A 291 -1.06 8.65 -13.51
C VAL A 291 -2.03 9.77 -13.25
N LEU A 292 -2.31 10.01 -11.97
CA LEU A 292 -3.28 10.99 -11.50
C LEU A 292 -2.56 12.18 -10.87
N ARG A 293 -3.19 13.36 -10.94
CA ARG A 293 -2.78 14.54 -10.19
C ARG A 293 -3.95 15.11 -9.44
N LYS A 294 -3.76 15.37 -8.15
CA LYS A 294 -4.74 16.06 -7.33
C LYS A 294 -4.71 17.55 -7.66
N VAL A 295 -5.85 18.07 -8.12
CA VAL A 295 -6.07 19.51 -8.33
C VAL A 295 -7.24 19.92 -7.45
N ARG A 296 -6.96 20.74 -6.44
CA ARG A 296 -7.90 21.05 -5.35
C ARG A 296 -8.31 19.76 -4.61
N ASN A 297 -9.52 19.27 -4.83
CA ASN A 297 -10.06 18.06 -4.19
C ASN A 297 -10.47 16.98 -5.19
N GLU A 298 -10.03 17.10 -6.45
CA GLU A 298 -10.35 16.15 -7.51
C GLU A 298 -9.08 15.57 -8.10
N TYR A 299 -9.15 14.31 -8.55
CA TYR A 299 -8.06 13.63 -9.22
C TYR A 299 -8.27 13.67 -10.74
N ILE A 300 -7.33 14.27 -11.44
CA ILE A 300 -7.32 14.34 -12.90
C ILE A 300 -6.36 13.29 -13.44
N CYS A 301 -6.83 12.48 -14.39
CA CYS A 301 -5.98 11.51 -15.10
C CYS A 301 -5.10 12.23 -16.13
N LEU A 302 -3.78 12.18 -15.93
CA LEU A 302 -2.79 12.78 -16.81
C LEU A 302 -2.32 11.84 -17.92
N HIS A 303 -2.22 10.54 -17.59
CA HIS A 303 -1.72 9.51 -18.49
C HIS A 303 -2.34 8.17 -18.14
N GLN A 304 -2.52 7.30 -19.14
CA GLN A 304 -3.00 5.94 -18.95
C GLN A 304 -2.27 4.96 -19.87
N GLN A 305 -1.99 3.75 -19.38
CA GLN A 305 -1.39 2.67 -20.16
C GLN A 305 -1.68 1.29 -19.58
N GLU A 306 -1.62 0.25 -20.40
CA GLU A 306 -1.92 -1.13 -19.99
C GLU A 306 -0.78 -1.78 -19.20
N VAL A 307 0.46 -1.44 -19.53
CA VAL A 307 1.67 -2.00 -18.89
C VAL A 307 2.11 -1.10 -17.74
N MET A 308 2.58 -1.68 -16.64
CA MET A 308 3.10 -0.91 -15.50
C MET A 308 4.24 0.02 -15.94
N PRO A 309 4.12 1.35 -15.79
CA PRO A 309 5.25 2.25 -16.02
C PRO A 309 6.27 2.10 -14.89
N SER A 310 7.54 2.37 -15.18
CA SER A 310 8.53 2.43 -14.10
C SER A 310 8.31 3.68 -13.24
N LEU A 311 8.62 3.62 -11.94
CA LEU A 311 8.52 4.80 -11.07
C LEU A 311 9.38 5.96 -11.58
N LYS A 312 10.53 5.66 -12.22
CA LYS A 312 11.41 6.64 -12.84
C LYS A 312 10.75 7.35 -14.02
N GLU A 313 10.10 6.60 -14.91
CA GLU A 313 9.36 7.13 -16.06
C GLU A 313 8.21 8.05 -15.60
N VAL A 314 7.44 7.62 -14.59
CA VAL A 314 6.37 8.46 -14.03
C VAL A 314 6.93 9.76 -13.47
N ALA A 315 8.00 9.68 -12.67
CA ALA A 315 8.58 10.84 -11.98
C ALA A 315 9.30 11.82 -12.90
N LEU A 316 10.00 11.33 -13.94
CA LEU A 316 10.86 12.14 -14.79
C LEU A 316 10.22 12.55 -16.12
N ASP A 317 9.34 11.73 -16.67
CA ASP A 317 8.82 11.93 -18.02
C ASP A 317 7.33 12.34 -17.98
N ILE A 318 6.49 11.59 -17.27
CA ILE A 318 5.03 11.79 -17.29
C ILE A 318 4.62 12.99 -16.45
N LEU A 319 4.94 12.98 -15.14
CA LEU A 319 4.54 14.06 -14.23
C LEU A 319 5.13 15.42 -14.64
N PRO A 320 6.40 15.53 -15.08
CA PRO A 320 6.96 16.81 -15.50
C PRO A 320 6.43 17.34 -16.83
N SER A 321 5.95 16.48 -17.73
CA SER A 321 5.41 16.90 -19.04
C SER A 321 3.97 17.40 -18.97
N ALA A 322 3.25 17.06 -17.91
CA ALA A 322 1.89 17.52 -17.60
C ALA A 322 1.83 18.84 -16.80
#